data_AF-A0AAN1UCJ8-F1
#
_entry.id   AF-A0AAN1UCJ8-F1
#
_cell.length_a   1.000
_cell.length_b   1.000
_cell.length_c   1.000
_cell.angle_alpha   90.00
_cell.angle_beta   90.00
_cell.angle_gamma   90.00
#
_symmetry.space_group_name_H-M   'P 1'
#
loop_
_entity.id
_entity.type
_entity.pdbx_description
1 polymer ?
#
loop_
_entity_poly.entity_id
_entity_poly.type
_entity_poly.pdbx_seq_one_letter_code
_entity_poly.pdbx_strand_id
1 'polypeptide(L)'
;MTDVLYPLEAEVTLVTSFQDADPMGVIYHGNYFRFFEEARRVMMEKIDYGYQQMSASGFMWPVIDVQVKYVRAIPFNHAIRVKATLSEWENRLRVHYQIFDAATGQRMCKAHTTQVAVGIEDQEMRLASPSVFLERVHQWHQNGAYLC
;
A
#
# COMPACT_ATOMS: atom_id res chain seq x y z
N MET A 1 23.57 3.56 -3.85
CA MET A 1 22.16 3.22 -4.11
C MET A 1 22.18 2.02 -5.03
N THR A 2 21.72 0.86 -4.56
CA THR A 2 21.62 -0.35 -5.38
C THR A 2 20.56 -0.11 -6.45
N ASP A 3 20.87 -0.41 -7.71
CA ASP A 3 19.89 -0.28 -8.80
C ASP A 3 18.68 -1.19 -8.53
N VAL A 4 17.48 -0.62 -8.64
CA VAL A 4 16.21 -1.35 -8.51
C VAL A 4 15.86 -1.93 -9.87
N LEU A 5 16.09 -3.24 -10.05
CA LEU A 5 15.75 -3.94 -11.30
C LEU A 5 14.25 -4.26 -11.38
N TYR A 6 13.66 -4.65 -10.25
CA TYR A 6 12.24 -4.99 -10.15
C TYR A 6 11.56 -4.12 -9.10
N PRO A 7 10.76 -3.11 -9.48
CA PRO A 7 10.01 -2.32 -8.50
C PRO A 7 9.00 -3.20 -7.75
N LEU A 8 8.82 -2.94 -6.45
CA LEU A 8 7.78 -3.61 -5.67
C LEU A 8 6.48 -2.84 -5.84
N GLU A 9 5.59 -3.40 -6.65
CA GLU A 9 4.29 -2.84 -6.93
C GLU A 9 3.23 -3.92 -7.14
N ALA A 10 1.97 -3.59 -6.92
CA ALA A 10 0.84 -4.44 -7.26
C ALA A 10 -0.33 -3.60 -7.76
N GLU A 11 -1.22 -4.25 -8.51
CA GLU A 11 -2.46 -3.67 -8.96
C GLU A 11 -3.61 -4.64 -8.66
N VAL A 12 -4.72 -4.11 -8.17
CA VAL A 12 -5.95 -4.85 -7.92
C VAL A 12 -7.12 -4.15 -8.61
N THR A 13 -8.10 -4.92 -9.07
CA THR A 13 -9.36 -4.39 -9.59
C THR A 13 -10.44 -4.61 -8.56
N LEU A 14 -11.12 -3.54 -8.15
CA LEU A 14 -12.19 -3.57 -7.17
C LEU A 14 -13.47 -2.99 -7.79
N VAL A 15 -14.63 -3.48 -7.36
CA VAL A 15 -15.93 -2.86 -7.66
C VAL A 15 -16.39 -2.15 -6.40
N THR A 16 -16.60 -0.84 -6.49
CA THR A 16 -17.12 -0.06 -5.37
C THR A 16 -18.55 -0.45 -5.05
N SER A 17 -18.95 -0.39 -3.78
CA SER A 17 -20.30 -0.78 -3.33
C SER A 17 -21.12 0.43 -2.88
N PHE A 18 -22.45 0.29 -2.81
CA PHE A 18 -23.32 1.36 -2.33
C PHE A 18 -22.98 1.79 -0.90
N GLN A 19 -22.57 0.86 -0.03
CA GLN A 19 -22.15 1.17 1.35
C GLN A 19 -20.89 2.04 1.42
N ASP A 20 -20.17 2.17 0.31
CA ASP A 20 -18.96 2.97 0.25
C ASP A 20 -19.27 4.45 0.00
N ALA A 21 -20.47 4.77 -0.50
CA ALA A 21 -20.87 6.09 -0.92
C ALA A 21 -21.38 6.97 0.23
N ASP A 22 -21.23 8.28 0.07
CA ASP A 22 -21.86 9.29 0.93
C ASP A 22 -23.11 9.91 0.25
N PRO A 23 -23.86 10.79 0.93
CA PRO A 23 -25.06 11.41 0.37
C PRO A 23 -24.86 12.22 -0.91
N MET A 24 -23.62 12.53 -1.32
CA MET A 24 -23.32 13.19 -2.58
C MET A 24 -23.31 12.23 -3.78
N GLY A 25 -23.53 10.92 -3.56
CA GLY A 25 -23.60 9.90 -4.60
C GLY A 25 -22.23 9.44 -5.10
N VAL A 26 -21.17 9.72 -4.34
CA VAL A 26 -19.78 9.36 -4.64
C VAL A 26 -19.17 8.65 -3.45
N ILE A 27 -18.08 7.91 -3.68
CA ILE A 27 -17.39 7.21 -2.59
C ILE A 27 -16.93 8.19 -1.52
N TYR A 28 -17.35 7.92 -0.27
CA TYR A 28 -16.91 8.66 0.91
C TYR A 28 -15.39 8.67 0.99
N HIS A 29 -14.81 9.85 1.22
CA HIS A 29 -13.36 10.04 1.19
C HIS A 29 -12.59 9.09 2.12
N GLY A 30 -13.14 8.76 3.30
CA GLY A 30 -12.53 7.81 4.23
C GLY A 30 -12.50 6.35 3.71
N ASN A 31 -13.38 5.99 2.78
CA ASN A 31 -13.44 4.65 2.23
C ASN A 31 -12.35 4.36 1.19
N TYR A 32 -11.55 5.36 0.80
CA TYR A 32 -10.40 5.17 -0.09
C TYR A 32 -9.26 4.40 0.60
N PHE A 33 -9.13 4.50 1.93
CA PHE A 33 -8.06 3.81 2.66
C PHE A 33 -8.16 2.29 2.57
N ARG A 34 -9.38 1.75 2.57
CA ARG A 34 -9.67 0.33 2.27
C ARG A 34 -9.13 -0.09 0.91
N PHE A 35 -9.31 0.74 -0.12
CA PHE A 35 -8.82 0.44 -1.47
C PHE A 35 -7.30 0.41 -1.51
N PHE A 36 -6.66 1.42 -0.89
CA PHE A 36 -5.21 1.49 -0.78
C PHE A 36 -4.64 0.30 -0.01
N GLU A 37 -5.30 -0.08 1.09
CA GLU A 37 -4.88 -1.20 1.92
C GLU A 37 -4.94 -2.53 1.17
N GLU A 38 -5.97 -2.76 0.36
CA GLU A 38 -6.08 -4.00 -0.43
C GLU A 38 -4.96 -4.11 -1.47
N ALA A 39 -4.64 -3.01 -2.18
CA ALA A 39 -3.50 -2.97 -3.10
C ALA A 39 -2.16 -3.15 -2.35
N ARG A 40 -2.02 -2.51 -1.17
CA ARG A 40 -0.83 -2.67 -0.31
C ARG A 40 -0.70 -4.13 0.17
N ARG A 41 -1.79 -4.78 0.58
CA ARG A 41 -1.79 -6.19 1.03
C ARG A 41 -1.19 -7.09 -0.04
N VAL A 42 -1.74 -7.02 -1.26
CA VAL A 42 -1.26 -7.82 -2.41
C VAL A 42 0.18 -7.48 -2.77
N MET A 43 0.58 -6.20 -2.68
CA MET A 43 1.99 -5.80 -2.88
C MET A 43 2.91 -6.43 -1.84
N MET A 44 2.52 -6.44 -0.56
CA MET A 44 3.34 -6.99 0.52
C MET A 44 3.41 -8.52 0.50
N GLU A 45 2.36 -9.21 0.01
CA GLU A 45 2.34 -10.66 -0.17
C GLU A 45 3.41 -11.16 -1.15
N LYS A 46 3.80 -10.34 -2.14
CA LYS A 46 4.88 -10.67 -3.09
C LYS A 46 6.24 -10.92 -2.44
N ILE A 47 6.44 -10.37 -1.25
CA ILE A 47 7.65 -10.52 -0.44
C ILE A 47 7.37 -11.28 0.87
N ASP A 48 6.27 -12.03 0.90
CA ASP A 48 5.75 -12.76 2.05
C ASP A 48 5.55 -11.87 3.30
N TYR A 49 5.52 -10.55 3.19
CA TYR A 49 5.55 -9.65 4.36
C TYR A 49 4.16 -9.09 4.68
N GLY A 50 3.17 -9.98 4.71
CA GLY A 50 1.81 -9.66 5.13
C GLY A 50 1.72 -9.36 6.63
N TYR A 51 0.52 -9.02 7.12
CA TYR A 51 0.32 -8.66 8.53
C TYR A 51 0.74 -9.76 9.51
N GLN A 52 0.57 -11.03 9.14
CA GLN A 52 1.01 -12.15 9.97
C GLN A 52 2.54 -12.20 10.09
N GLN A 53 3.27 -12.02 8.99
CA GLN A 53 4.73 -12.00 8.99
C GLN A 53 5.30 -10.73 9.65
N MET A 54 4.64 -9.59 9.50
CA MET A 54 4.96 -8.38 10.27
C MET A 54 4.89 -8.69 11.78
N SER A 55 3.75 -9.22 12.25
CA SER A 55 3.56 -9.57 13.65
C SER A 55 4.57 -10.63 14.13
N ALA A 56 4.77 -11.69 13.35
CA ALA A 56 5.73 -12.75 13.66
C ALA A 56 7.18 -12.26 13.70
N SER A 57 7.50 -11.18 12.98
CA SER A 57 8.82 -10.53 13.05
C SER A 57 9.01 -9.64 14.29
N GLY A 58 7.99 -9.48 15.13
CA GLY A 58 8.02 -8.64 16.32
C GLY A 58 7.68 -7.16 16.07
N PHE A 59 7.17 -6.81 14.89
CA PHE A 59 6.92 -5.43 14.49
C PHE A 59 5.49 -5.19 14.01
N MET A 60 4.96 -4.01 14.34
CA MET A 60 3.77 -3.45 13.72
C MET A 60 4.11 -2.19 12.92
N TRP A 61 3.26 -1.83 11.95
CA TRP A 61 3.51 -0.75 11.01
C TRP A 61 2.35 0.25 10.95
N PRO A 62 2.12 1.03 12.02
CA PRO A 62 1.07 2.04 12.03
C PRO A 62 1.31 3.11 10.96
N VAL A 63 0.23 3.58 10.35
CA VAL A 63 0.26 4.74 9.45
C VAL A 63 0.41 6.01 10.29
N ILE A 64 1.47 6.77 10.02
CA ILE A 64 1.78 8.02 10.73
C ILE A 64 1.54 9.27 9.88
N ASP A 65 1.43 9.11 8.56
CA ASP A 65 1.18 10.21 7.64
C ASP A 65 0.45 9.70 6.41
N VAL A 66 -0.46 10.53 5.89
CA VAL A 66 -1.25 10.22 4.70
C VAL A 66 -1.58 11.48 3.93
N GLN A 67 -1.44 11.40 2.61
CA GLN A 67 -1.90 12.44 1.69
C GLN A 67 -2.78 11.81 0.63
N VAL A 68 -3.96 12.39 0.39
CA VAL A 68 -4.88 11.95 -0.66
C VAL A 68 -5.30 13.13 -1.52
N LYS A 69 -5.18 12.97 -2.84
CA LYS A 69 -5.71 13.89 -3.83
C LYS A 69 -6.81 13.19 -4.63
N TYR A 70 -8.05 13.57 -4.34
CA TYR A 70 -9.25 13.16 -5.07
C TYR A 70 -9.33 13.97 -6.37
N VAL A 71 -8.86 13.39 -7.48
CA VAL A 71 -8.80 14.07 -8.79
C VAL A 71 -10.17 14.04 -9.47
N ARG A 72 -10.88 12.91 -9.33
CA ARG A 72 -12.23 12.71 -9.86
C ARG A 72 -13.06 11.90 -8.87
N ALA A 73 -14.35 12.19 -8.85
CA ALA A 73 -15.31 11.40 -8.09
C ALA A 73 -15.37 9.96 -8.64
N ILE A 74 -15.52 9.01 -7.72
CA ILE A 74 -15.77 7.61 -8.03
C ILE A 74 -17.24 7.35 -7.66
N PRO A 75 -18.09 6.84 -8.57
CA PRO A 75 -19.44 6.42 -8.23
C PRO A 75 -19.44 5.05 -7.53
N PHE A 76 -20.55 4.67 -6.91
CA PHE A 76 -20.76 3.30 -6.45
C PHE A 76 -21.05 2.36 -7.64
N ASN A 77 -20.92 1.05 -7.42
CA ASN A 77 -21.04 0.00 -8.45
C ASN A 77 -20.10 0.25 -9.64
N HIS A 78 -18.93 0.80 -9.37
CA HIS A 78 -17.96 1.23 -10.37
C HIS A 78 -16.66 0.44 -10.26
N ALA A 79 -16.16 -0.04 -11.39
CA ALA A 79 -14.91 -0.79 -11.43
C ALA A 79 -13.71 0.17 -11.43
N ILE A 80 -12.81 -0.01 -10.47
CA ILE A 80 -11.59 0.78 -10.31
C ILE A 80 -10.36 -0.14 -10.28
N ARG A 81 -9.25 0.34 -10.85
CA ARG A 81 -7.93 -0.28 -10.70
C ARG A 81 -7.12 0.53 -9.70
N VAL A 82 -6.62 -0.14 -8.67
CA VAL A 82 -5.84 0.46 -7.59
C VAL A 82 -4.43 -0.07 -7.67
N LYS A 83 -3.48 0.82 -7.99
CA LYS A 83 -2.05 0.50 -8.04
C LYS A 83 -1.38 0.98 -6.76
N ALA A 84 -0.60 0.11 -6.11
CA ALA A 84 0.30 0.41 -5.01
C ALA A 84 1.76 0.21 -5.45
N THR A 85 2.63 1.15 -5.08
CA THR A 85 4.07 1.07 -5.38
C THR A 85 4.87 1.50 -4.15
N LEU A 86 5.81 0.66 -3.71
CA LEU A 86 6.78 0.99 -2.67
C LEU A 86 7.75 2.07 -3.18
N SER A 87 7.96 3.14 -2.41
CA SER A 87 8.87 4.23 -2.78
C SER A 87 9.96 4.55 -1.76
N GLU A 88 9.73 4.26 -0.48
CA GLU A 88 10.75 4.35 0.56
C GLU A 88 10.59 3.14 1.49
N TRP A 89 11.71 2.55 1.90
CA TRP A 89 11.71 1.36 2.76
C TRP A 89 12.84 1.31 3.78
N GLU A 90 13.87 2.15 3.70
CA GLU A 90 15.04 2.09 4.59
C GLU A 90 14.70 2.52 6.02
N ASN A 91 14.08 3.69 6.18
CA ASN A 91 13.74 4.30 7.48
C ASN A 91 12.24 4.33 7.78
N ARG A 92 11.43 4.17 6.74
CA ARG A 92 9.97 4.22 6.78
C ARG A 92 9.45 3.41 5.60
N LEU A 93 8.24 2.89 5.71
CA LEU A 93 7.51 2.28 4.61
C LEU A 93 6.63 3.36 3.98
N ARG A 94 7.04 3.90 2.83
CA ARG A 94 6.22 4.81 2.03
C ARG A 94 5.67 4.07 0.82
N VAL A 95 4.35 4.13 0.65
CA VAL A 95 3.65 3.50 -0.48
C VAL A 95 2.86 4.56 -1.21
N HIS A 96 3.08 4.69 -2.51
CA HIS A 96 2.26 5.51 -3.40
C HIS A 96 1.08 4.70 -3.92
N TYR A 97 -0.08 5.37 -4.01
CA TYR A 97 -1.29 4.80 -4.59
C TYR A 97 -1.80 5.63 -5.75
N GLN A 98 -2.31 4.95 -6.76
CA GLN A 98 -3.06 5.55 -7.84
C GLN A 98 -4.35 4.77 -8.07
N ILE A 99 -5.47 5.47 -8.18
CA ILE A 99 -6.73 4.86 -8.61
C ILE A 99 -7.04 5.33 -10.01
N PHE A 100 -7.40 4.38 -10.87
CA PHE A 100 -7.86 4.61 -12.22
C PHE A 100 -9.25 4.01 -12.40
N ASP A 101 -10.02 4.64 -13.27
CA ASP A 101 -11.18 4.02 -13.87
C ASP A 101 -10.75 2.74 -14.63
N ALA A 102 -11.40 1.62 -14.38
CA ALA A 102 -10.99 0.34 -14.96
C ALA A 102 -11.24 0.28 -16.48
N ALA A 103 -12.28 0.94 -16.99
CA ALA A 103 -12.66 0.88 -18.40
C ALA A 103 -11.90 1.90 -19.26
N THR A 104 -11.75 3.13 -18.76
CA THR A 104 -11.19 4.26 -19.52
C THR A 104 -9.72 4.52 -19.20
N GLY A 105 -9.20 3.97 -18.11
CA GLY A 105 -7.84 4.26 -17.63
C GLY A 105 -7.67 5.68 -17.08
N GLN A 106 -8.75 6.45 -16.92
CA GLN A 106 -8.67 7.81 -16.40
C GLN A 106 -8.28 7.80 -14.93
N ARG A 107 -7.26 8.58 -14.56
CA ARG A 107 -6.82 8.68 -13.16
C ARG A 107 -7.84 9.44 -12.31
N MET A 108 -8.29 8.80 -11.24
CA MET A 108 -9.29 9.30 -10.31
C MET A 108 -8.67 9.75 -8.98
N CYS A 109 -7.58 9.12 -8.55
CA CYS A 109 -6.92 9.47 -7.28
C CYS A 109 -5.40 9.34 -7.36
N LYS A 110 -4.70 10.14 -6.57
CA LYS A 110 -3.31 9.89 -6.15
C LYS A 110 -3.22 9.99 -4.64
N ALA A 111 -2.49 9.09 -4.01
CA ALA A 111 -2.25 9.15 -2.57
C ALA A 111 -0.87 8.61 -2.21
N HIS A 112 -0.47 8.83 -0.96
CA HIS A 112 0.57 8.04 -0.32
C HIS A 112 0.28 7.86 1.16
N THR A 113 0.76 6.75 1.71
CA THR A 113 0.84 6.52 3.16
C THR A 113 2.30 6.39 3.56
N THR A 114 2.60 6.83 4.77
CA THR A 114 3.87 6.57 5.44
C THR A 114 3.61 5.77 6.71
N GLN A 115 4.35 4.67 6.88
CA GLN A 115 4.36 3.86 8.09
C GLN A 115 5.77 3.78 8.67
N VAL A 116 5.86 3.58 9.98
CA VAL A 116 7.12 3.32 10.69
C VAL A 116 7.00 1.99 11.42
N ALA A 117 8.11 1.29 11.56
CA ALA A 117 8.14 0.09 12.37
C ALA A 117 8.06 0.45 13.85
N VAL A 118 7.23 -0.26 14.60
CA VAL A 118 7.11 -0.16 16.05
C VAL A 118 7.29 -1.56 16.62
N GLY A 119 8.17 -1.71 17.61
CA GLY A 119 8.34 -2.99 18.31
C GLY A 119 7.08 -3.35 19.09
N ILE A 120 6.60 -4.58 18.95
CA ILE A 120 5.37 -5.01 19.64
C ILE A 120 5.59 -5.14 21.14
N GLU A 121 6.77 -5.60 21.56
CA GLU A 121 7.11 -5.84 22.96
C GLU A 121 7.25 -4.53 23.76
N ASP A 122 7.99 -3.56 23.21
CA ASP A 122 8.34 -2.31 23.91
C ASP A 122 7.50 -1.10 23.46
N GLN A 123 6.68 -1.24 22.40
CA GLN A 123 5.89 -0.17 21.80
C GLN A 123 6.75 1.02 21.30
N GLU A 124 8.04 0.78 21.06
CA GLU A 124 8.96 1.84 20.62
C GLU A 124 9.06 1.91 19.10
N MET A 125 9.03 3.14 18.59
CA MET A 125 9.29 3.43 17.18
C MET A 125 10.74 3.14 16.82
N ARG A 126 10.96 2.46 15.69
CA ARG A 126 12.28 2.23 15.14
C ARG A 126 12.62 3.32 14.12
N LEU A 127 13.85 3.82 14.19
CA LEU A 127 14.37 4.83 13.25
C LEU A 127 14.71 4.24 11.88
N ALA A 128 14.98 2.95 11.84
CA ALA A 128 15.24 2.16 10.65
C ALA A 128 14.24 1.01 10.56
N SER A 129 13.97 0.57 9.34
CA SER A 129 13.16 -0.62 9.11
C SER A 129 13.86 -1.89 9.61
N PRO A 130 13.11 -2.90 10.08
CA PRO A 130 13.65 -4.19 10.48
C PRO A 130 14.44 -4.87 9.35
N SER A 131 15.55 -5.53 9.69
CA SER A 131 16.41 -6.24 8.73
C SER A 131 15.64 -7.26 7.89
N VAL A 132 14.74 -8.02 8.53
CA VAL A 132 13.87 -8.99 7.84
C VAL A 132 13.04 -8.37 6.72
N PHE A 133 12.54 -7.14 6.90
CA PHE A 133 11.83 -6.43 5.84
C PHE A 133 12.78 -5.95 4.75
N LEU A 134 13.93 -5.39 5.14
CA LEU A 134 14.94 -4.89 4.20
C LEU A 134 15.49 -6.00 3.30
N GLU A 135 15.81 -7.16 3.87
CA GLU A 135 16.29 -8.34 3.15
C GLU A 135 15.27 -8.80 2.10
N ARG A 136 13.99 -8.88 2.47
CA ARG A 136 12.88 -9.23 1.57
C ARG A 136 12.72 -8.24 0.42
N VAL A 137 12.76 -6.95 0.70
CA VAL A 137 12.70 -5.89 -0.31
C VAL A 137 13.92 -5.93 -1.23
N HIS A 138 15.12 -6.12 -0.69
CA HIS A 138 16.34 -6.22 -1.49
C HIS A 138 16.32 -7.45 -2.41
N GLN A 139 15.90 -8.62 -1.91
CA GLN A 139 15.75 -9.82 -2.75
C GLN A 139 14.77 -9.57 -3.90
N TRP A 140 13.61 -8.95 -3.60
CA TRP A 140 12.65 -8.59 -4.65
C TRP A 140 13.27 -7.66 -5.69
N HIS A 141 13.91 -6.57 -5.26
CA HIS A 141 14.49 -5.58 -6.17
C HIS A 141 15.57 -6.13 -7.09
N GLN A 142 16.25 -7.21 -6.70
CA GLN A 142 17.27 -7.86 -7.51
C GLN A 142 16.72 -9.02 -8.37
N ASN A 143 15.76 -9.78 -7.86
CA ASN A 143 15.37 -11.06 -8.47
C ASN A 143 13.95 -11.07 -9.05
N GLY A 144 13.10 -10.11 -8.68
CA GLY A 144 11.67 -10.10 -9.03
C GLY A 144 10.87 -11.21 -8.36
N ALA A 145 11.47 -11.93 -7.41
CA ALA A 145 10.88 -13.01 -6.65
C ALA A 145 11.48 -13.04 -5.24
N TYR A 146 10.64 -13.39 -4.27
CA TYR A 146 11.09 -13.77 -2.93
C TYR A 146 11.16 -15.30 -2.87
N LEU A 147 12.34 -15.85 -2.59
CA LEU A 147 12.55 -17.28 -2.41
C LEU A 147 12.56 -17.53 -0.90
N CYS A 148 11.61 -18.34 -0.43
CA CYS A 148 11.51 -18.75 0.97
C CYS A 148 12.69 -19.62 1.42
#